data_AF-A0A3N0YPI4-F1
#
_entry.id   AF-A0A3N0YPI4-F1
#
_cell.length_a   1.000
_cell.length_b   1.000
_cell.length_c   1.000
_cell.angle_alpha   90.00
_cell.angle_beta   90.00
_cell.angle_gamma   90.00
#
_symmetry.space_group_name_H-M   'P 1'
#
loop_
_entity.id
_entity.type
_entity.pdbx_description
1 polymer ?
#
loop_
_entity_poly.entity_id
_entity_poly.type
_entity_poly.pdbx_seq_one_letter_code
_entity_poly.pdbx_strand_id
1 'polypeptide(L)'
;MTESSSDMDFSGALQRLEESDPNAAVAKAKEQLDNLDTVTLNIAVTGETGAGKSAFINAFRGLGDDDDSSAPTGLTETTKKITIYTHHTKSNIRLWDLPGTGMPNFKANKFLKEVKFETYDLFFIISSERFKENDVFLAKEIQKKKKMFYFVRTKIDNDIRSVAQKRNFNEQQTLCAIREDCNRNLKEVGNPKVSDILL
;
A
#
# COMPACT_ATOMS: atom_id res chain seq x y z
N MET A 1 -11.29 -42.95 -11.04
CA MET A 1 -11.56 -42.64 -12.46
C MET A 1 -12.99 -42.11 -12.48
N THR A 2 -13.29 -40.85 -12.76
CA THR A 2 -12.63 -39.84 -13.60
C THR A 2 -12.98 -38.44 -13.08
N GLU A 3 -12.04 -37.52 -13.23
CA GLU A 3 -12.18 -36.07 -13.01
C GLU A 3 -13.31 -35.48 -13.87
N SER A 4 -14.08 -34.52 -13.34
CA SER A 4 -14.88 -33.61 -14.15
C SER A 4 -14.57 -32.17 -13.74
N SER A 5 -13.53 -31.64 -14.40
CA SER A 5 -13.34 -30.27 -14.85
C SER A 5 -14.42 -29.27 -14.42
N SER A 6 -14.01 -28.27 -13.64
CA SER A 6 -14.74 -27.02 -13.44
C SER A 6 -14.93 -26.33 -14.79
N ASP A 7 -16.16 -26.30 -15.30
CA ASP A 7 -16.52 -25.49 -16.46
C ASP A 7 -16.28 -24.01 -16.13
N MET A 8 -15.15 -23.49 -16.61
CA MET A 8 -14.95 -22.05 -16.72
C MET A 8 -16.02 -21.51 -17.67
N ASP A 9 -16.83 -20.55 -17.20
CA ASP A 9 -17.84 -19.85 -18.01
C ASP A 9 -17.17 -19.10 -19.18
N PHE A 10 -17.00 -19.83 -20.27
CA PHE A 10 -16.33 -19.37 -21.47
C PHE A 10 -17.16 -18.29 -22.17
N SER A 11 -18.49 -18.41 -22.17
CA SER A 11 -19.41 -17.40 -22.70
C SER A 11 -19.28 -16.05 -21.98
N GLY A 12 -19.22 -16.05 -20.66
CA GLY A 12 -19.05 -14.84 -19.86
C GLY A 12 -17.66 -14.21 -19.98
N ALA A 13 -16.64 -15.00 -20.35
CA ALA A 13 -15.31 -14.50 -20.66
C ALA A 13 -15.26 -13.84 -22.06
N LEU A 14 -15.87 -14.46 -23.06
CA LEU A 14 -16.00 -13.94 -24.43
C LEU A 14 -16.75 -12.60 -24.47
N GLN A 15 -17.85 -12.49 -23.73
CA GLN A 15 -18.63 -11.26 -23.65
C GLN A 15 -17.86 -10.10 -23.01
N ARG A 16 -17.01 -10.37 -22.00
CA ARG A 16 -16.13 -9.36 -21.36
C ARG A 16 -15.02 -8.87 -22.28
N LEU A 17 -14.63 -9.70 -23.24
CA LEU A 17 -13.67 -9.36 -24.29
C LEU A 17 -14.36 -8.71 -25.49
N GLU A 18 -15.69 -8.55 -25.48
CA GLU A 18 -16.49 -8.08 -26.61
C GLU A 18 -16.21 -8.86 -27.91
N GLU A 19 -15.87 -10.15 -27.80
CA GLU A 19 -15.54 -10.99 -28.95
C GLU A 19 -16.40 -12.25 -29.00
N SER A 20 -16.85 -12.60 -30.21
CA SER A 20 -17.73 -13.75 -30.44
C SER A 20 -16.99 -14.97 -31.01
N ASP A 21 -15.82 -14.77 -31.61
CA ASP A 21 -14.95 -15.84 -32.09
C ASP A 21 -13.94 -16.25 -30.99
N PRO A 22 -13.90 -17.54 -30.58
CA PRO A 22 -12.97 -18.02 -29.57
C PRO A 22 -11.49 -17.73 -29.88
N ASN A 23 -11.08 -17.80 -31.15
CA ASN A 23 -9.69 -17.55 -31.52
C ASN A 23 -9.34 -16.06 -31.44
N ALA A 24 -10.24 -15.19 -31.91
CA ALA A 24 -10.11 -13.74 -31.74
C ALA A 24 -10.09 -13.34 -30.26
N ALA A 25 -10.92 -13.94 -29.42
CA ALA A 25 -10.92 -13.69 -27.98
C ALA A 25 -9.63 -14.14 -27.30
N VAL A 26 -9.06 -15.29 -27.67
CA VAL A 26 -7.75 -15.73 -27.17
C VAL A 26 -6.65 -14.77 -27.61
N ALA A 27 -6.67 -14.29 -28.86
CA ALA A 27 -5.71 -13.31 -29.35
C ALA A 27 -5.82 -11.99 -28.58
N LYS A 28 -7.04 -11.48 -28.36
CA LYS A 28 -7.31 -10.24 -27.61
C LYS A 28 -6.95 -10.36 -26.13
N ALA A 29 -7.23 -11.51 -25.51
CA ALA A 29 -6.83 -11.78 -24.13
C ALA A 29 -5.31 -11.82 -23.98
N LYS A 30 -4.62 -12.43 -24.95
CA LYS A 30 -3.16 -12.46 -25.00
C LYS A 30 -2.58 -11.05 -25.20
N GLU A 31 -3.14 -10.27 -26.11
CA GLU A 31 -2.74 -8.87 -26.32
C GLU A 31 -2.95 -8.01 -25.06
N GLN A 32 -4.09 -8.16 -24.38
CA GLN A 32 -4.34 -7.48 -23.11
C GLN A 32 -3.35 -7.91 -22.03
N LEU A 33 -3.03 -9.19 -21.95
CA LEU A 33 -2.05 -9.72 -21.00
C LEU A 33 -0.63 -9.18 -21.29
N ASP A 34 -0.21 -9.24 -22.55
CA ASP A 34 1.08 -8.72 -23.00
C ASP A 34 1.16 -7.19 -22.72
N ASN A 35 0.07 -6.46 -22.93
CA ASN A 35 0.00 -5.04 -22.60
C ASN A 35 0.12 -4.77 -21.10
N LEU A 36 -0.45 -5.60 -20.22
CA LEU A 36 -0.32 -5.45 -18.76
C LEU A 36 1.14 -5.57 -18.30
N ASP A 37 1.94 -6.40 -18.96
CA ASP A 37 3.36 -6.56 -18.65
C ASP A 37 4.21 -5.36 -19.10
N THR A 38 3.72 -4.56 -20.06
CA THR A 38 4.41 -3.33 -20.51
C THR A 38 4.13 -2.11 -19.62
N VAL A 39 3.01 -2.09 -18.90
CA VAL A 39 2.63 -0.96 -18.05
C VAL A 39 3.39 -1.02 -16.73
N THR A 40 4.18 0.03 -16.44
CA THR A 40 4.87 0.17 -15.15
C THR A 40 3.96 0.85 -14.13
N LEU A 41 3.75 0.20 -12.99
CA LEU A 41 3.03 0.74 -11.84
C LEU A 41 4.01 1.33 -10.81
N ASN A 42 3.92 2.63 -10.58
CA ASN A 42 4.74 3.36 -9.61
C ASN A 42 3.93 3.66 -8.34
N ILE A 43 4.32 3.01 -7.25
CA ILE A 43 3.67 3.11 -5.95
C ILE A 43 4.60 3.88 -5.01
N ALA A 44 4.15 5.02 -4.49
CA ALA A 44 4.87 5.72 -3.43
C ALA A 44 4.50 5.15 -2.05
N VAL A 45 5.50 4.90 -1.20
CA VAL A 45 5.32 4.51 0.20
C VAL A 45 5.84 5.64 1.08
N THR A 46 4.97 6.25 1.86
CA THR A 46 5.28 7.38 2.75
C THR A 46 4.74 7.12 4.14
N GLY A 47 5.12 7.94 5.11
CA GLY A 47 4.79 7.76 6.51
C GLY A 47 5.95 8.13 7.42
N GLU A 48 5.69 8.17 8.71
CA GLU A 48 6.72 8.58 9.67
C GLU A 48 7.89 7.59 9.79
N THR A 49 8.99 8.09 10.33
CA THR A 49 10.13 7.25 10.71
C THR A 49 9.69 6.27 11.78
N GLY A 50 10.07 5.00 11.62
CA GLY A 50 9.69 3.94 12.54
C GLY A 50 8.25 3.42 12.38
N ALA A 51 7.45 3.96 11.44
CA ALA A 51 6.08 3.48 11.17
C ALA A 51 6.03 2.10 10.49
N GLY A 52 7.18 1.52 10.09
CA GLY A 52 7.24 0.20 9.45
C GLY A 52 7.17 0.22 7.92
N LYS A 53 7.52 1.34 7.27
CA LYS A 53 7.57 1.45 5.80
C LYS A 53 8.44 0.37 5.14
N SER A 54 9.67 0.20 5.62
CA SER A 54 10.61 -0.78 5.05
C SER A 54 10.08 -2.21 5.20
N ALA A 55 9.54 -2.56 6.38
CA ALA A 55 8.90 -3.85 6.62
C ALA A 55 7.69 -4.07 5.68
N PHE A 56 6.87 -3.04 5.48
CA PHE A 56 5.76 -3.09 4.52
C PHE A 56 6.26 -3.34 3.09
N ILE A 57 7.33 -2.65 2.66
CA ILE A 57 7.93 -2.83 1.34
C ILE A 57 8.45 -4.27 1.16
N ASN A 58 9.12 -4.82 2.18
CA ASN A 58 9.64 -6.18 2.15
C ASN A 58 8.50 -7.19 2.07
N ALA A 59 7.50 -7.07 2.95
CA ALA A 59 6.31 -7.92 2.95
C ALA A 59 5.54 -7.84 1.61
N PHE A 60 5.37 -6.64 1.04
CA PHE A 60 4.74 -6.46 -0.27
C PHE A 60 5.52 -7.18 -1.37
N ARG A 61 6.85 -7.23 -1.26
CA ARG A 61 7.75 -7.93 -2.20
C ARG A 61 7.92 -9.41 -1.89
N GLY A 62 7.28 -9.94 -0.85
CA GLY A 62 7.45 -11.32 -0.39
C GLY A 62 8.85 -11.64 0.13
N LEU A 63 9.56 -10.64 0.66
CA LEU A 63 10.92 -10.77 1.19
C LEU A 63 10.90 -10.71 2.73
N GLY A 64 11.81 -11.44 3.36
CA GLY A 64 12.11 -11.32 4.78
C GLY A 64 13.03 -10.13 5.05
N ASP A 65 13.00 -9.59 6.27
CA ASP A 65 13.78 -8.38 6.60
C ASP A 65 15.30 -8.57 6.50
N ASP A 66 15.79 -9.81 6.62
CA ASP A 66 17.21 -10.18 6.54
C ASP A 66 17.68 -10.61 5.14
N ASP A 67 16.80 -10.57 4.12
CA ASP A 67 17.20 -10.92 2.76
C ASP A 67 18.11 -9.84 2.14
N ASP A 68 19.09 -10.25 1.31
CA ASP A 68 20.10 -9.35 0.71
C ASP A 68 19.53 -8.16 -0.08
N SER A 69 18.30 -8.29 -0.60
CA SER A 69 17.63 -7.26 -1.40
C SER A 69 16.51 -6.51 -0.66
N SER A 70 16.42 -6.70 0.65
CA SER A 70 15.41 -6.08 1.49
C SER A 70 15.67 -4.60 1.74
N ALA A 71 14.57 -3.85 1.85
CA ALA A 71 14.59 -2.47 2.29
C ALA A 71 15.11 -2.44 3.74
N PRO A 72 16.18 -1.67 4.03
CA PRO A 72 16.77 -1.64 5.36
C PRO A 72 15.76 -1.20 6.41
N THR A 73 15.54 -2.07 7.40
CA THR A 73 14.71 -1.81 8.58
C THR A 73 15.57 -1.27 9.72
N GLY A 74 15.05 -0.31 10.47
CA GLY A 74 15.76 0.26 11.62
C GLY A 74 14.86 1.15 12.48
N LEU A 75 15.30 1.39 13.72
CA LEU A 75 14.62 2.29 14.67
C LEU A 75 14.78 3.77 14.29
N THR A 76 15.89 4.11 13.61
CA THR A 76 16.19 5.44 13.11
C THR A 76 15.79 5.55 11.64
N GLU A 77 15.75 6.78 11.10
CA GLU A 77 15.47 6.99 9.68
C GLU A 77 16.58 6.37 8.82
N THR A 78 16.25 5.23 8.21
CA THR A 78 17.16 4.50 7.32
C THR A 78 17.22 5.16 5.93
N THR A 79 16.12 5.78 5.50
CA THR A 79 15.96 6.33 4.14
C THR A 79 16.03 7.86 4.14
N LYS A 80 17.19 8.43 3.78
CA LYS A 80 17.40 9.89 3.60
C LYS A 80 17.17 10.37 2.17
N LYS A 81 17.07 9.45 1.22
CA LYS A 81 16.87 9.70 -0.22
C LYS A 81 15.83 8.72 -0.72
N ILE A 82 14.99 9.17 -1.65
CA ILE A 82 13.98 8.33 -2.31
C ILE A 82 14.67 7.10 -2.91
N THR A 83 14.19 5.90 -2.57
CA THR A 83 14.77 4.62 -2.99
C THR A 83 13.72 3.77 -3.68
N ILE A 84 14.10 3.07 -4.75
CA ILE A 84 13.19 2.26 -5.56
C ILE A 84 13.46 0.78 -5.28
N TYR A 85 12.39 0.04 -5.00
CA TYR A 85 12.39 -1.40 -4.84
C TYR A 85 11.45 -2.03 -5.87
N THR A 86 11.98 -2.93 -6.69
CA THR A 86 11.21 -3.66 -7.69
C THR A 86 10.70 -4.98 -7.14
N HIS A 87 9.51 -5.42 -7.57
CA HIS A 87 9.01 -6.74 -7.23
C HIS A 87 9.75 -7.80 -8.04
N HIS A 88 10.25 -8.86 -7.38
CA HIS A 88 11.15 -9.84 -8.02
C HIS A 88 10.46 -10.65 -9.13
N THR A 89 9.18 -11.02 -8.96
CA THR A 89 8.40 -11.68 -10.02
C THR A 89 7.70 -10.74 -11.01
N LYS A 90 7.63 -9.43 -10.70
CA LYS A 90 6.84 -8.43 -11.45
C LYS A 90 7.63 -7.13 -11.55
N SER A 91 8.60 -7.10 -12.44
CA SER A 91 9.53 -5.96 -12.60
C SER A 91 8.84 -4.66 -13.01
N ASN A 92 7.62 -4.74 -13.53
CA ASN A 92 6.76 -3.60 -13.84
C ASN A 92 6.16 -2.93 -12.60
N ILE A 93 6.23 -3.54 -11.41
CA ILE A 93 5.79 -2.92 -10.15
C ILE A 93 7.00 -2.33 -9.41
N ARG A 94 6.93 -1.01 -9.16
CA ARG A 94 7.98 -0.23 -8.47
C ARG A 94 7.44 0.40 -7.21
N LEU A 95 8.02 0.02 -6.06
CA LEU A 95 7.77 0.65 -4.77
C LEU A 95 8.82 1.71 -4.52
N TRP A 96 8.37 2.94 -4.33
CA TRP A 96 9.21 4.10 -4.05
C TRP A 96 9.14 4.43 -2.57
N ASP A 97 10.16 4.07 -1.82
CA ASP A 97 10.30 4.43 -0.42
C ASP A 97 10.64 5.91 -0.29
N LEU A 98 9.71 6.68 0.29
CA LEU A 98 9.88 8.10 0.53
C LEU A 98 10.42 8.34 1.94
N PRO A 99 11.33 9.33 2.11
CA PRO A 99 11.90 9.66 3.42
C PRO A 99 10.81 9.98 4.46
N GLY A 100 11.11 9.67 5.72
CA GLY A 100 10.14 9.75 6.80
C GLY A 100 9.74 11.18 7.14
N THR A 101 8.46 11.42 7.42
CA THR A 101 7.95 12.75 7.78
C THR A 101 8.11 13.11 9.26
N GLY A 102 8.75 12.24 10.05
CA GLY A 102 8.90 12.38 11.50
C GLY A 102 10.13 13.18 11.97
N MET A 103 10.82 13.90 11.09
CA MET A 103 11.99 14.70 11.48
C MET A 103 11.58 15.91 12.34
N PRO A 104 12.37 16.30 13.37
CA PRO A 104 12.13 17.52 14.17
C PRO A 104 12.02 18.80 13.32
N ASN A 105 12.59 18.78 12.11
CA ASN A 105 12.56 19.85 11.13
C ASN A 105 11.79 19.46 9.86
N PHE A 106 10.78 18.59 9.95
CA PHE A 106 9.95 18.23 8.80
C PHE A 106 9.31 19.49 8.22
N LYS A 107 9.88 19.96 7.10
CA LYS A 107 9.32 21.06 6.32
C LYS A 107 8.44 20.44 5.25
N ALA A 108 7.17 20.29 5.58
CA ALA A 108 6.09 19.90 4.67
C ALA A 108 6.29 20.45 3.24
N ASN A 109 6.48 21.77 3.11
CA ASN A 109 6.69 22.42 1.81
C ASN A 109 7.97 21.98 1.05
N LYS A 110 9.02 21.57 1.77
CA LYS A 110 10.24 21.03 1.15
C LYS A 110 9.99 19.59 0.68
N PHE A 111 9.37 18.77 1.53
CA PHE A 111 8.97 17.41 1.18
C PHE A 111 8.08 17.39 -0.08
N LEU A 112 7.04 18.24 -0.13
CA LEU A 112 6.16 18.33 -1.29
C LEU A 112 6.86 18.78 -2.59
N LYS A 113 7.98 19.51 -2.49
CA LYS A 113 8.78 19.92 -3.66
C LYS A 113 9.70 18.81 -4.15
N GLU A 114 10.21 18.00 -3.22
CA GLU A 114 11.08 16.86 -3.54
C GLU A 114 10.28 15.67 -4.07
N VAL A 115 9.06 15.47 -3.54
CA VAL A 115 8.13 14.44 -4.01
C VAL A 115 7.51 14.87 -5.33
N LYS A 116 7.95 14.22 -6.41
CA LYS A 116 7.37 14.39 -7.74
C LYS A 116 6.05 13.61 -7.83
N PHE A 117 4.96 14.17 -7.30
CA PHE A 117 3.65 13.51 -7.23
C PHE A 117 3.17 12.88 -8.55
N GLU A 118 3.51 13.50 -9.69
CA GLU A 118 3.14 13.00 -11.01
C GLU A 118 3.84 11.71 -11.43
N THR A 119 4.96 11.36 -10.77
CA THR A 119 5.68 10.10 -11.01
C THR A 119 4.92 8.87 -10.50
N TYR A 120 4.00 9.07 -9.54
CA TYR A 120 3.34 7.97 -8.85
C TYR A 120 1.89 7.84 -9.30
N ASP A 121 1.46 6.59 -9.46
CA ASP A 121 0.09 6.22 -9.79
C ASP A 121 -0.78 6.17 -8.52
N LEU A 122 -0.21 5.71 -7.41
CA LEU A 122 -0.86 5.65 -6.11
C LEU A 122 0.13 5.78 -4.95
N PHE A 123 -0.41 6.08 -3.77
CA PHE A 123 0.34 6.25 -2.53
C PHE A 123 -0.13 5.29 -1.44
N PHE A 124 0.80 4.72 -0.67
CA PHE A 124 0.56 4.12 0.63
C PHE A 124 1.06 5.06 1.72
N ILE A 125 0.17 5.46 2.62
CA ILE A 125 0.52 6.22 3.84
C ILE A 125 0.57 5.21 4.98
N ILE A 126 1.78 4.92 5.46
CA ILE A 126 2.06 3.98 6.54
C ILE A 126 2.11 4.73 7.87
N SER A 127 1.26 4.33 8.81
CA SER A 127 1.20 4.94 10.15
C SER A 127 1.09 3.86 11.22
N SER A 128 1.73 4.08 12.37
CA SER A 128 1.72 3.17 13.52
C SER A 128 1.29 3.88 14.80
N GLU A 129 0.75 3.14 15.77
CA GLU A 129 0.38 3.58 17.14
C GLU A 129 -0.64 4.71 17.32
N ARG A 130 -0.41 5.92 16.82
CA ARG A 130 -1.42 7.00 16.88
C ARG A 130 -1.48 7.71 15.55
N PHE A 131 -2.67 8.14 15.18
CA PHE A 131 -2.84 9.01 14.03
C PHE A 131 -2.12 10.33 14.29
N LYS A 132 -1.32 10.82 13.33
CA LYS A 132 -0.52 12.05 13.50
C LYS A 132 -0.95 13.13 12.51
N GLU A 133 -0.70 14.39 12.87
CA GLU A 133 -1.04 15.55 12.02
C GLU A 133 -0.33 15.46 10.65
N ASN A 134 0.89 14.94 10.63
CA ASN A 134 1.65 14.69 9.41
C ASN A 134 0.92 13.75 8.44
N ASP A 135 0.24 12.73 8.96
CA ASP A 135 -0.50 11.76 8.13
C ASP A 135 -1.70 12.43 7.44
N VAL A 136 -2.45 13.25 8.18
CA VAL A 136 -3.58 14.04 7.65
C VAL A 136 -3.07 15.02 6.59
N PHE A 137 -1.97 15.71 6.89
CA PHE A 137 -1.36 16.65 5.97
C PHE A 137 -0.99 15.99 4.63
N LEU A 138 -0.27 14.86 4.68
CA LEU A 138 0.10 14.11 3.49
C LEU A 138 -1.12 13.67 2.69
N ALA A 139 -2.13 13.12 3.37
CA ALA A 139 -3.36 12.66 2.74
C ALA A 139 -4.09 13.80 2.02
N LYS A 140 -4.20 14.99 2.65
CA LYS A 140 -4.79 16.20 2.05
C LYS A 140 -4.01 16.66 0.82
N GLU A 141 -2.68 16.64 0.86
CA GLU A 141 -1.85 17.05 -0.27
C GLU A 141 -1.92 16.09 -1.46
N ILE A 142 -1.92 14.78 -1.20
CA ILE A 142 -2.10 13.75 -2.24
C ILE A 142 -3.47 13.92 -2.92
N GLN A 143 -4.52 14.16 -2.13
CA GLN A 143 -5.86 14.40 -2.65
C GLN A 143 -5.96 15.70 -3.47
N LYS A 144 -5.32 16.79 -3.04
CA LYS A 144 -5.24 18.05 -3.83
C LYS A 144 -4.61 17.83 -5.20
N LYS A 145 -3.66 16.87 -5.29
CA LYS A 145 -3.04 16.43 -6.55
C LYS A 145 -3.88 15.42 -7.33
N LYS A 146 -5.11 15.11 -6.88
CA LYS A 146 -6.02 14.14 -7.49
C LYS A 146 -5.41 12.74 -7.63
N LYS A 147 -4.49 12.39 -6.74
CA LYS A 147 -3.84 11.07 -6.69
C LYS A 147 -4.58 10.17 -5.71
N MET A 148 -4.59 8.88 -6.00
CA MET A 148 -5.17 7.88 -5.12
C MET A 148 -4.21 7.54 -3.99
N PHE A 149 -4.73 7.33 -2.78
CA PHE A 149 -3.96 6.80 -1.67
C PHE A 149 -4.71 5.75 -0.87
N TYR A 150 -3.94 4.91 -0.22
CA TYR A 150 -4.38 3.95 0.79
C TYR A 150 -3.69 4.30 2.11
N PHE A 151 -4.48 4.32 3.18
CA PHE A 151 -3.94 4.45 4.52
C PHE A 151 -3.76 3.07 5.13
N VAL A 152 -2.53 2.77 5.56
CA VAL A 152 -2.14 1.47 6.12
C VAL A 152 -1.73 1.67 7.57
N ARG A 153 -2.54 1.08 8.46
CA ARG A 153 -2.26 1.05 9.88
C ARG A 153 -1.40 -0.18 10.22
N THR A 154 -0.21 0.05 10.76
CA THR A 154 0.78 -0.98 11.11
C THR A 154 0.97 -1.10 12.62
N LYS A 155 1.71 -2.14 13.05
CA LYS A 155 2.01 -2.45 14.47
C LYS A 155 0.76 -2.62 15.34
N ILE A 156 -0.30 -3.17 14.76
CA ILE A 156 -1.56 -3.43 15.46
C ILE A 156 -1.37 -4.45 16.59
N ASP A 157 -0.40 -5.35 16.45
CA ASP A 157 0.05 -6.27 17.49
C ASP A 157 0.54 -5.52 18.75
N ASN A 158 1.23 -4.39 18.61
CA ASN A 158 1.62 -3.54 19.74
C ASN A 158 0.41 -2.85 20.36
N ASP A 159 -0.52 -2.36 19.55
CA ASP A 159 -1.77 -1.75 20.03
C ASP A 159 -2.56 -2.77 20.87
N ILE A 160 -2.73 -4.00 20.37
CA ILE A 160 -3.37 -5.11 21.07
C ILE A 160 -2.64 -5.41 22.38
N ARG A 161 -1.31 -5.61 22.35
CA ARG A 161 -0.51 -5.90 23.54
C ARG A 161 -0.64 -4.81 24.61
N SER A 162 -0.76 -3.55 24.21
CA SER A 162 -0.90 -2.41 25.13
C SER A 162 -2.22 -2.42 25.91
N VAL A 163 -3.28 -3.01 25.36
CA VAL A 163 -4.60 -3.07 25.99
C VAL A 163 -4.97 -4.46 26.53
N ALA A 164 -4.18 -5.49 26.20
CA ALA A 164 -4.42 -6.88 26.59
C ALA A 164 -4.46 -7.11 28.11
N GLN A 165 -3.81 -6.25 28.91
CA GLN A 165 -3.82 -6.34 30.38
C GLN A 165 -5.13 -5.85 31.03
N LYS A 166 -6.07 -5.29 30.25
CA LYS A 166 -7.35 -4.81 30.78
C LYS A 166 -8.31 -5.97 31.01
N ARG A 167 -9.04 -5.93 32.14
CA ARG A 167 -9.97 -7.00 32.58
C ARG A 167 -11.04 -7.39 31.54
N ASN A 168 -11.43 -6.48 30.65
CA ASN A 168 -12.45 -6.70 29.62
C ASN A 168 -11.84 -6.62 28.21
N PHE A 169 -10.62 -7.11 28.02
CA PHE A 169 -9.98 -7.10 26.70
C PHE A 169 -10.81 -7.90 25.68
N ASN A 170 -11.08 -7.27 24.55
CA ASN A 170 -11.67 -7.89 23.38
C ASN A 170 -10.92 -7.40 22.14
N GLU A 171 -10.30 -8.33 21.43
CA GLU A 171 -9.48 -8.03 20.26
C GLU A 171 -10.30 -7.40 19.12
N GLN A 172 -11.48 -7.95 18.82
CA GLN A 172 -12.35 -7.45 17.76
C GLN A 172 -12.81 -6.01 18.04
N GLN A 173 -13.18 -5.70 19.28
CA GLN A 173 -13.54 -4.34 19.70
C GLN A 173 -12.36 -3.38 19.59
N THR A 174 -11.14 -3.85 19.92
CA THR A 174 -9.91 -3.05 19.77
C THR A 174 -9.65 -2.73 18.31
N LEU A 175 -9.74 -3.73 17.41
CA LEU A 175 -9.58 -3.55 15.98
C LEU A 175 -10.64 -2.61 15.39
N CYS A 176 -11.90 -2.75 15.80
CA CYS A 176 -12.97 -1.83 15.41
C CYS A 176 -12.68 -0.40 15.85
N ALA A 177 -12.24 -0.19 17.09
CA ALA A 177 -11.90 1.14 17.59
C ALA A 177 -10.74 1.78 16.82
N ILE A 178 -9.71 1.00 16.46
CA ILE A 178 -8.58 1.47 15.64
C ILE A 178 -9.05 1.90 14.25
N ARG A 179 -9.89 1.09 13.59
CA ARG A 179 -10.49 1.41 12.28
C ARG A 179 -11.32 2.68 12.33
N GLU A 180 -12.19 2.80 13.34
CA GLU A 180 -13.04 3.97 13.53
C GLU A 180 -12.22 5.23 13.79
N ASP A 181 -11.13 5.14 14.56
CA ASP A 181 -10.23 6.26 14.80
C ASP A 181 -9.55 6.71 13.49
N CYS A 182 -9.02 5.78 12.70
CA CYS A 182 -8.43 6.09 11.38
C CYS A 182 -9.45 6.76 10.45
N ASN A 183 -10.67 6.20 10.35
CA ASN A 183 -11.74 6.77 9.53
C ASN A 183 -12.17 8.15 10.01
N ARG A 184 -12.25 8.38 11.33
CA ARG A 184 -12.63 9.67 11.90
C ARG A 184 -11.60 10.75 11.57
N ASN A 185 -10.32 10.43 11.72
CA ASN A 185 -9.22 11.37 11.44
C ASN A 185 -9.05 11.65 9.93
N LEU A 186 -9.44 10.70 9.07
CA LEU A 186 -9.41 10.86 7.61
C LEU A 186 -10.71 11.44 7.01
N LYS A 187 -11.76 11.65 7.81
CA LYS A 187 -13.07 12.10 7.34
C LYS A 187 -13.03 13.44 6.60
N GLU A 188 -12.13 14.33 7.00
CA GLU A 188 -11.91 15.63 6.35
C GLU A 188 -11.11 15.54 5.04
N VAL A 189 -10.50 14.38 4.77
CA VAL A 189 -9.72 14.09 3.56
C VAL A 189 -10.58 13.36 2.52
N GLY A 190 -11.91 13.42 2.65
CA GLY A 190 -12.87 12.75 1.77
C GLY A 190 -13.16 11.31 2.20
N ASN A 191 -13.34 10.40 1.23
CA ASN A 191 -13.69 8.99 1.46
C ASN A 191 -12.54 8.04 1.07
N PRO A 192 -11.37 8.09 1.74
CA PRO A 192 -10.23 7.26 1.36
C PRO A 192 -10.47 5.78 1.66
N LYS A 193 -9.90 4.90 0.84
CA LYS A 193 -9.89 3.46 1.11
C LYS A 193 -8.88 3.17 2.22
N VAL A 194 -9.36 2.83 3.41
CA VAL A 194 -8.55 2.44 4.57
C VAL A 194 -8.37 0.92 4.58
N SER A 195 -7.16 0.44 4.87
CA SER A 195 -6.86 -0.99 4.99
C SER A 195 -5.92 -1.23 6.17
N ASP A 196 -6.23 -2.22 7.00
CA ASP A 196 -5.40 -2.58 8.16
C ASP A 196 -4.53 -3.77 7.84
N ILE A 197 -3.26 -3.72 8.21
CA ILE A 197 -2.31 -4.82 7.96
C ILE A 197 -1.56 -5.11 9.25
N LEU A 198 -1.59 -6.38 9.65
CA LEU A 198 -0.67 -6.93 10.64
C LEU A 198 0.69 -7.10 9.95
N LEU A 199 1.66 -6.28 10.34
CA LEU A 199 3.07 -6.40 9.98
C LEU A 199 3.86 -6.64 11.25
#